data_AF-A0A358D6M0-F1
#
_entry.id   AF-A0A358D6M0-F1
#
_cell.length_a   1.000
_cell.length_b   1.000
_cell.length_c   1.000
_cell.angle_alpha   90.00
_cell.angle_beta   90.00
_cell.angle_gamma   90.00
#
_symmetry.space_group_name_H-M   'P 1'
#
loop_
_entity.id
_entity.type
_entity.pdbx_description
1 polymer ?
#
loop_
_entity_poly.entity_id
_entity_poly.type
_entity_poly.pdbx_seq_one_letter_code
_entity_poly.pdbx_strand_id
1 'polypeptide(L)'
;FLNSYQAATAALEKVSGVLEEEPTVPDPTDAVDLWTARGHVAFEDVTFGYADDRVILPHFSLDIPAGQTIALVGTTGAGKSTL
;
A
#
# COMPACT_ATOMS: atom_id res chain seq x y z
N PHE A 1 36.78 -12.21 -20.27
CA PHE A 1 36.39 -11.08 -21.15
C PHE A 1 34.96 -11.21 -21.67
N LEU A 2 34.62 -12.21 -22.50
CA LEU A 2 33.23 -12.41 -22.97
C LEU A 2 32.23 -12.70 -21.83
N ASN A 3 32.58 -13.59 -20.91
CA ASN A 3 31.71 -13.93 -19.77
C ASN A 3 31.45 -12.71 -18.86
N SER A 4 32.50 -11.95 -18.52
CA SER A 4 32.37 -10.73 -17.70
C SER A 4 31.54 -9.64 -18.38
N TYR A 5 31.61 -9.51 -19.70
CA TYR A 5 30.81 -8.56 -20.47
C TYR A 5 29.31 -8.97 -20.52
N GLN A 6 29.03 -10.27 -20.72
CA GLN A 6 27.67 -10.81 -20.66
C GLN A 6 27.05 -10.64 -19.27
N ALA A 7 27.81 -10.94 -18.22
CA ALA A 7 27.35 -10.77 -16.84
C ALA A 7 27.05 -9.30 -16.50
N ALA A 8 27.88 -8.35 -16.97
CA ALA A 8 27.65 -6.92 -16.78
C ALA A 8 26.39 -6.44 -17.50
N THR A 9 26.14 -6.93 -18.72
CA THR A 9 24.95 -6.56 -19.50
C THR A 9 23.67 -7.06 -18.82
N ALA A 10 23.64 -8.32 -18.39
CA ALA A 10 22.49 -8.89 -17.67
C ALA A 10 22.23 -8.20 -16.32
N ALA A 11 23.27 -7.72 -15.64
CA ALA A 11 23.12 -6.94 -14.42
C ALA A 11 22.51 -5.56 -14.69
N LEU A 12 22.94 -4.89 -15.77
CA LEU A 12 22.37 -3.61 -16.18
C LEU A 12 20.90 -3.75 -16.59
N GLU A 13 20.52 -4.80 -17.32
CA GLU A 13 19.12 -5.06 -17.68
C GLU A 13 18.24 -5.23 -16.43
N LYS A 14 18.71 -5.95 -15.42
CA LYS A 14 17.97 -6.11 -14.16
C LYS A 14 17.83 -4.79 -13.41
N VAL A 15 18.89 -3.98 -13.34
CA VAL A 15 18.83 -2.68 -12.68
C VAL A 15 17.90 -1.73 -13.43
N SER A 16 17.96 -1.70 -14.77
CA SER A 16 17.04 -0.90 -15.59
C SER A 16 15.59 -1.29 -15.33
N GLY A 17 15.30 -2.60 -15.30
CA GLY A 17 13.94 -3.08 -15.03
C GLY A 17 13.38 -2.65 -13.67
N VAL A 18 14.22 -2.59 -12.63
CA VAL A 18 13.80 -2.08 -11.30
C VAL A 18 13.61 -0.56 -11.32
N LEU A 19 14.44 0.17 -12.05
CA LEU A 19 14.33 1.63 -12.17
C LEU A 19 13.11 2.07 -12.99
N GLU A 20 12.65 1.22 -13.89
CA GLU A 20 11.48 1.44 -14.75
C GLU A 20 10.16 0.96 -14.11
N GLU A 21 10.22 0.36 -12.91
CA GLU A 21 9.02 -0.12 -12.23
C GLU A 21 8.15 1.04 -11.77
N GLU A 22 6.92 1.11 -12.30
CA GLU A 22 5.94 2.12 -11.88
C GLU A 22 5.28 1.70 -10.56
N PRO A 23 5.17 2.61 -9.57
CA PRO A 23 4.44 2.33 -8.33
C PRO A 23 2.98 1.99 -8.64
N THR A 24 2.48 0.92 -7.99
CA THR A 24 1.06 0.53 -8.08
C THR A 24 0.13 1.58 -7.47
N VAL A 25 0.64 2.41 -6.56
CA VAL A 25 -0.06 3.59 -6.04
C VAL A 25 0.74 4.83 -6.45
N PRO A 26 0.25 5.62 -7.43
CA PRO A 26 0.94 6.83 -7.86
C PRO A 26 0.84 7.93 -6.80
N ASP A 27 1.80 8.84 -6.82
CA ASP A 27 1.71 10.05 -6.01
C ASP A 27 0.49 10.89 -6.41
N PRO A 28 -0.23 11.47 -5.44
CA PRO A 28 -1.37 12.34 -5.73
C PRO A 28 -0.91 13.62 -6.45
N THR A 29 -1.71 14.08 -7.41
CA THR A 29 -1.44 15.34 -8.14
C THR A 29 -1.48 16.57 -7.24
N ASP A 30 -2.25 16.50 -6.16
CA ASP A 30 -2.37 17.53 -5.12
C ASP A 30 -2.14 16.86 -3.76
N ALA A 31 -0.89 16.87 -3.30
CA ALA A 31 -0.50 16.20 -2.08
C ALA A 31 -0.92 16.99 -0.84
N VAL A 32 -1.61 16.33 0.08
CA VAL A 32 -2.01 16.92 1.36
C VAL A 32 -0.86 16.81 2.36
N ASP A 33 -0.48 17.94 2.96
CA ASP A 33 0.52 17.98 4.02
C ASP A 33 -0.04 17.45 5.35
N LEU A 34 0.57 16.38 5.88
CA LEU A 34 0.17 15.73 7.11
C LEU A 34 0.81 16.33 8.38
N TRP A 35 1.71 17.32 8.28
CA TRP A 35 2.35 17.95 9.46
C TRP A 35 1.35 18.59 10.44
N THR A 36 0.14 18.91 9.97
CA THR A 36 -0.92 19.53 10.79
C THR A 36 -2.02 18.55 11.23
N ALA A 37 -1.90 17.27 10.87
CA ALA A 37 -2.90 16.26 11.20
C ALA A 37 -3.05 16.10 12.72
N ARG A 38 -4.31 16.01 13.20
CA ARG A 38 -4.63 15.94 14.64
C ARG A 38 -4.86 14.51 15.15
N GLY A 39 -4.67 13.49 14.32
CA GLY A 39 -4.83 12.08 14.70
C GLY A 39 -6.27 11.56 14.73
N HIS A 40 -7.22 12.29 14.15
CA HIS A 40 -8.54 11.76 13.80
C HIS A 40 -8.39 10.91 12.53
N VAL A 41 -8.87 9.66 12.56
CA VAL A 41 -8.76 8.71 11.45
C VAL A 41 -10.16 8.25 11.06
N ALA A 42 -10.54 8.44 9.80
CA ALA A 42 -11.82 8.05 9.27
C ALA A 42 -11.64 7.19 8.00
N PHE A 43 -12.34 6.05 7.99
CA PHE A 43 -12.61 5.26 6.79
C PHE A 43 -14.09 5.49 6.43
N GLU A 44 -14.35 5.91 5.20
CA GLU A 44 -15.67 6.28 4.71
C GLU A 44 -16.06 5.40 3.52
N ASP A 45 -16.94 4.43 3.76
CA ASP A 45 -17.44 3.47 2.76
C ASP A 45 -16.36 2.88 1.83
N VAL A 46 -15.23 2.47 2.41
CA VAL A 46 -14.09 1.99 1.63
C VAL A 46 -14.29 0.54 1.21
N THR A 47 -13.85 0.21 -0.01
CA THR A 47 -13.76 -1.17 -0.49
C THR A 47 -12.31 -1.49 -0.82
N PHE A 48 -11.79 -2.61 -0.31
CA PHE A 48 -10.40 -3.01 -0.51
C PHE A 48 -10.22 -4.50 -0.79
N GLY A 49 -9.31 -4.83 -1.70
CA GLY A 49 -8.82 -6.17 -2.02
C GLY A 49 -7.42 -6.09 -2.65
N TYR A 50 -6.62 -7.16 -2.54
CA TYR A 50 -5.28 -7.22 -3.16
C TYR A 50 -5.33 -7.58 -4.66
N ALA A 51 -6.47 -8.09 -5.12
CA ALA A 51 -6.73 -8.43 -6.52
C ALA A 51 -8.22 -8.21 -6.81
N ASP A 52 -8.55 -7.95 -8.07
CA ASP A 52 -9.91 -7.59 -8.50
C ASP A 52 -10.97 -8.67 -8.21
N ASP A 53 -10.54 -9.93 -8.07
CA ASP A 53 -11.41 -11.08 -7.83
C ASP A 53 -11.72 -11.34 -6.35
N ARG A 54 -11.07 -10.63 -5.42
CA ARG A 54 -11.20 -10.89 -3.99
C ARG A 54 -11.22 -9.61 -3.14
N VAL A 55 -12.42 -9.26 -2.71
CA VAL A 55 -12.65 -8.19 -1.73
C VAL A 55 -12.43 -8.70 -0.29
N ILE A 56 -11.62 -7.98 0.48
CA ILE A 56 -11.34 -8.26 1.90
C ILE A 56 -12.15 -7.36 2.83
N LEU A 57 -12.26 -6.07 2.49
CA LEU A 57 -13.08 -5.10 3.21
C LEU A 57 -14.22 -4.66 2.28
N PRO A 58 -15.43 -5.26 2.37
CA PRO A 58 -16.59 -4.82 1.60
C PRO A 58 -17.34 -3.72 2.38
N HIS A 59 -17.43 -2.50 1.82
CA HIS A 59 -18.16 -1.36 2.41
C HIS A 59 -17.81 -1.08 3.87
N PHE A 60 -16.53 -0.82 4.14
CA PHE A 60 -16.03 -0.61 5.49
C PHE A 60 -16.06 0.87 5.89
N SER A 61 -16.63 1.18 7.05
CA SER A 61 -16.58 2.51 7.65
C SER A 61 -16.14 2.43 9.11
N LEU A 62 -15.23 3.32 9.51
CA LEU A 62 -14.68 3.39 10.87
C LEU A 62 -14.29 4.83 11.18
N ASP A 63 -14.71 5.33 12.33
CA ASP A 63 -14.37 6.66 12.83
C ASP A 63 -13.62 6.52 14.15
N ILE A 64 -12.38 7.02 14.20
CA ILE A 64 -11.50 7.00 15.37
C ILE A 64 -11.15 8.44 15.74
N PRO A 65 -11.82 9.03 16.75
CA PRO A 65 -11.48 10.34 17.28
C PRO A 65 -10.03 10.40 17.79
N ALA A 66 -9.42 11.58 17.68
CA ALA A 66 -8.06 11.82 18.13
C ALA A 66 -7.85 11.43 19.60
N GLY A 67 -6.75 10.72 19.88
CA GLY A 67 -6.39 10.28 21.23
C GLY A 67 -7.12 9.02 21.71
N GLN A 68 -7.96 8.40 20.89
CA GLN A 68 -8.54 7.11 21.23
C GLN A 68 -7.60 5.95 20.92
N THR A 69 -7.72 4.90 21.75
CA THR A 69 -7.09 3.60 21.53
C THR A 69 -8.20 2.58 21.25
N ILE A 70 -8.07 1.85 20.15
CA ILE A 70 -9.00 0.78 19.78
C ILE A 70 -8.26 -0.55 19.70
N ALA A 71 -9.00 -1.65 19.80
CA ALA A 71 -8.48 -3.00 19.58
C ALA A 71 -9.28 -3.67 18.46
N LEU A 72 -8.58 -4.24 17.48
CA LEU A 72 -9.17 -4.98 16.39
C LEU A 72 -9.14 -6.48 16.68
N VAL A 73 -10.32 -7.10 16.80
CA VAL A 73 -10.47 -8.51 17.19
C VAL A 73 -11.30 -9.25 16.14
N GLY A 74 -10.92 -10.49 15.83
CA GLY A 74 -11.61 -11.32 14.85
C GLY A 74 -10.82 -12.56 14.47
N THR A 75 -11.47 -13.51 13.82
CA THR A 75 -10.90 -14.80 13.41
C THR A 75 -9.73 -14.63 12.42
N THR A 76 -8.87 -15.64 12.30
CA THR A 76 -7.79 -15.65 11.29
C THR A 76 -8.38 -15.49 9.88
N GLY A 77 -7.78 -14.61 9.07
CA GLY A 77 -8.26 -14.32 7.72
C GLY A 77 -9.40 -13.28 7.62
N ALA A 78 -9.89 -12.74 8.74
CA ALA A 78 -10.94 -11.72 8.75
C ALA A 78 -10.52 -10.31 8.28
N GLY A 79 -9.34 -10.15 7.65
CA GLY A 79 -8.88 -8.84 7.14
C GLY A 79 -8.17 -7.93 8.16
N LYS A 80 -7.89 -8.41 9.38
CA LYS A 80 -7.30 -7.57 10.46
C LYS A 80 -5.92 -6.98 10.19
N SER A 81 -5.09 -7.65 9.38
CA SER A 81 -3.77 -7.13 8.99
C SER A 81 -3.84 -6.29 7.70
N THR A 82 -5.01 -6.30 7.06
CA THR A 82 -5.29 -5.54 5.85
C THR A 82 -5.84 -4.15 6.19
N LEU A 83 -6.61 -4.05 7.28
CA LEU A 83 -6.93 -2.77 7.93
C LEU A 83 -5.72 -2.24 8.70
#